data_AF-A0A2E6SJS6-F1
#
_entry.id   AF-A0A2E6SJS6-F1
#
_cell.length_a   1.000
_cell.length_b   1.000
_cell.length_c   1.000
_cell.angle_alpha   90.00
_cell.angle_beta   90.00
_cell.angle_gamma   90.00
#
_symmetry.space_group_name_H-M   'P 1'
#
loop_
_entity.id
_entity.type
_entity.pdbx_description
1 polymer ?
#
loop_
_entity_poly.entity_id
_entity_poly.type
_entity_poly.pdbx_seq_one_letter_code
_entity_poly.pdbx_strand_id
1 'polypeptide(L)'
;MSSIYRKGRDGYFYYQTYVYNPISKKKDKRIFHALATKDKDKAEQKQREFDQKYKFLTKTSDNSFIRRFFFNNQKTLFIVSISVVSTLFFTRVFDSNKNKDINSKKHQKQDLQTFQGGSDSSYLNLTDIKEQKEIKEPRIIDKQANNNISNNDLEMINNKKPDAKIRIPSYKIVRIEEVSSAFDQGKIFALIKDPFDSKGLRGVCDKIFKQYSKFNNIIICLYLDNKIGRAIASGKENDFTEKQKSESWLAMFSYNNVEGSYFDDSPGGYLGVF
;
A
#
# COMPACT_ATOMS: atom_id res chain seq x y z
N MET A 1 19.13 0.34 13.73
CA MET A 1 20.37 0.08 14.48
C MET A 1 21.16 1.37 14.45
N SER A 2 21.76 1.74 15.57
CA SER A 2 22.67 2.89 15.67
C SER A 2 24.10 2.39 15.79
N SER A 3 25.05 3.26 15.50
CA SER A 3 26.47 2.98 15.65
C SER A 3 27.19 4.21 16.17
N ILE A 4 28.28 4.00 16.90
CA ILE A 4 29.26 5.03 17.20
C ILE A 4 30.55 4.78 16.45
N TYR A 5 31.20 5.83 15.98
CA TYR A 5 32.48 5.75 15.28
C TYR A 5 33.38 6.93 15.63
N ARG A 6 34.68 6.77 15.46
CA ARG A 6 35.68 7.80 15.79
C ARG A 6 36.13 8.50 14.50
N LYS A 7 36.16 9.83 14.49
CA LYS A 7 36.68 10.59 13.34
C LYS A 7 38.16 10.87 13.55
N GLY A 8 38.97 10.65 12.51
CA GLY A 8 40.43 10.55 12.66
C GLY A 8 41.10 11.81 13.22
N ARG A 9 40.79 12.99 12.67
CA ARG A 9 41.55 14.21 12.94
C ARG A 9 41.39 14.76 14.37
N ASP A 10 40.24 14.54 14.99
CA ASP A 10 39.89 15.12 16.30
C ASP A 10 39.79 14.05 17.41
N GLY A 11 39.65 12.78 17.02
CA GLY A 11 39.59 11.63 17.92
C GLY A 11 38.29 11.56 18.73
N TYR A 12 37.28 12.37 18.40
CA TYR A 12 35.99 12.35 19.06
C TYR A 12 35.08 11.27 18.47
N PHE A 13 34.20 10.74 19.31
CA PHE A 13 33.14 9.83 18.89
C PHE A 13 31.95 10.58 18.31
N TYR A 14 31.35 9.95 17.32
CA TYR A 14 30.15 10.39 16.62
C TYR A 14 29.13 9.27 16.67
N TYR A 15 27.87 9.64 16.78
CA TYR A 15 26.71 8.77 16.72
C TYR A 15 26.04 8.90 15.36
N GLN A 16 25.64 7.76 14.80
CA GLN A 16 24.87 7.68 13.57
C GLN A 16 23.69 6.72 13.76
N THR A 17 22.52 7.09 13.24
CA THR A 17 21.35 6.21 13.20
C THR A 17 20.45 6.54 12.01
N TYR A 18 19.58 5.60 11.66
CA TYR A 18 18.50 5.81 10.70
C TYR A 18 17.15 5.83 11.43
N VAL A 19 16.35 6.86 11.14
CA VAL A 19 15.03 7.08 11.74
C VAL A 19 13.95 6.61 10.77
N TYR A 20 12.94 5.94 11.32
CA TYR A 20 11.79 5.47 10.56
C TYR A 20 10.91 6.65 10.13
N ASN A 21 10.55 6.65 8.85
CA ASN A 21 9.65 7.60 8.24
C ASN A 21 8.28 6.93 8.03
N PRO A 22 7.19 7.45 8.63
CA PRO A 22 5.87 6.84 8.51
C PRO A 22 5.29 6.91 7.09
N ILE A 23 5.74 7.87 6.27
CA ILE A 23 5.24 8.06 4.90
C ILE A 23 5.84 6.99 3.98
N SER A 24 7.16 6.87 3.96
CA SER A 24 7.87 5.90 3.11
C SER A 24 7.86 4.47 3.68
N LYS A 25 7.44 4.31 4.95
CA LYS A 25 7.51 3.06 5.72
C LYS A 25 8.92 2.46 5.78
N LYS A 26 9.94 3.28 5.61
CA LYS A 26 11.36 2.91 5.60
C LYS A 26 12.15 3.76 6.57
N LYS A 27 13.36 3.31 6.92
CA LYS A 27 14.33 4.11 7.67
C LYS A 27 15.22 4.88 6.71
N ASP A 28 14.65 5.85 6.03
CA ASP A 28 15.30 6.62 4.95
C ASP A 28 16.10 7.83 5.46
N LYS A 29 15.81 8.33 6.67
CA LYS A 29 16.46 9.52 7.22
C LYS A 29 17.63 9.18 8.14
N ARG A 30 18.84 9.54 7.70
CA ARG A 30 20.07 9.41 8.49
C ARG A 30 20.28 10.63 9.41
N ILE A 31 20.64 10.38 10.67
CA ILE A 31 20.92 11.40 11.68
C ILE A 31 22.35 11.19 12.24
N PHE A 32 23.04 12.31 12.48
CA PHE A 32 24.37 12.35 13.06
C PHE A 32 24.42 13.24 14.31
N HIS A 33 25.14 12.80 15.34
CA HIS A 33 25.44 13.60 16.54
C HIS A 33 26.91 13.50 16.89
N ALA A 34 27.55 14.63 17.18
CA ALA A 34 28.85 14.62 17.83
C ALA A 34 28.65 14.23 19.30
N LEU A 35 29.34 13.20 19.79
CA LEU A 35 29.24 12.78 21.18
C LEU A 35 30.14 13.60 22.11
N ALA A 36 31.01 14.45 21.56
CA ALA A 36 31.91 15.34 22.29
C ALA A 36 32.71 14.62 23.41
N THR A 37 33.03 13.35 23.18
CA THR A 37 33.86 12.53 24.05
C THR A 37 34.86 11.74 23.21
N LYS A 38 36.08 11.57 23.74
CA LYS A 38 37.11 10.66 23.18
C LYS A 38 37.16 9.34 23.92
N ASP A 39 36.48 9.25 25.05
CA ASP A 39 36.34 8.07 25.90
C ASP A 39 35.21 7.19 25.36
N LYS A 40 35.53 5.91 25.16
CA LYS A 40 34.63 4.92 24.57
C LYS A 40 33.45 4.61 25.49
N ASP A 41 33.67 4.49 26.79
CA ASP A 41 32.63 4.11 27.73
C ASP A 41 31.58 5.22 27.84
N LYS A 42 32.04 6.47 27.88
CA LYS A 42 31.18 7.66 27.77
C LYS A 42 30.44 7.74 26.43
N ALA A 43 31.07 7.31 25.34
CA ALA A 43 30.44 7.30 24.02
C ALA A 43 29.31 6.26 23.94
N GLU A 44 29.51 5.07 24.49
CA GLU A 44 28.50 4.02 24.57
C GLU A 44 27.32 4.43 25.46
N GLN A 45 27.58 5.13 26.58
CA GLN A 45 26.52 5.68 27.41
C GLN A 45 25.66 6.68 26.62
N LYS A 46 26.30 7.64 25.94
CA LYS A 46 25.57 8.60 25.09
C LYS A 46 24.85 7.92 23.93
N GLN A 47 25.41 6.86 23.35
CA GLN A 47 24.72 6.06 22.33
C GLN A 47 23.39 5.51 22.87
N ARG A 48 23.38 4.94 24.07
CA ARG A 48 22.15 4.42 24.71
C ARG A 48 21.12 5.52 24.93
N GLU A 49 21.54 6.71 25.37
CA GLU A 49 20.67 7.88 25.54
C GLU A 49 20.03 8.32 24.21
N PHE A 50 20.83 8.43 23.15
CA PHE A 50 20.32 8.79 21.82
C PHE A 50 19.39 7.71 21.25
N ASP A 51 19.70 6.44 21.48
CA ASP A 51 18.83 5.33 21.05
C ASP A 51 17.45 5.39 21.72
N GLN A 52 17.39 5.70 23.02
CA GLN A 52 16.14 5.92 23.72
C GLN A 52 15.36 7.10 23.14
N LYS A 53 16.04 8.24 22.89
CA LYS A 53 15.45 9.44 22.30
C LYS A 53 14.81 9.16 20.94
N TYR A 54 15.52 8.47 20.04
CA TYR A 54 15.01 8.19 18.69
C TYR A 54 14.00 7.02 18.65
N LYS A 55 14.05 6.09 19.61
CA LYS A 55 12.97 5.10 19.83
C LYS A 55 11.67 5.76 20.27
N PHE A 56 11.73 6.78 21.12
CA PHE A 56 10.53 7.52 21.54
C PHE A 56 9.89 8.31 20.40
N LEU A 57 10.71 8.98 19.58
CA LEU A 57 10.24 9.72 18.39
C LEU A 57 9.56 8.81 17.35
N THR A 58 10.06 7.58 17.18
CA THR A 58 9.45 6.60 16.27
C THR A 58 8.10 6.07 16.80
N LYS A 59 7.99 5.77 18.10
CA LYS A 59 6.71 5.37 18.72
C LYS A 59 5.64 6.47 18.70
N THR A 60 6.04 7.72 18.94
CA THR A 60 5.10 8.86 18.93
C THR A 60 4.67 9.22 17.51
N SER A 61 5.55 9.07 16.53
CA SER A 61 5.26 9.28 15.11
C SER A 61 4.12 8.39 14.60
N ASP A 62 4.13 7.10 14.95
CA ASP A 62 3.10 6.13 14.52
C ASP A 62 1.68 6.51 15.01
N ASN A 63 1.58 7.20 16.15
CA ASN A 63 0.30 7.68 16.69
C ASN A 63 -0.02 9.14 16.27
N SER A 64 0.94 9.84 15.65
CA SER A 64 0.83 11.27 15.31
C SER A 64 0.19 11.53 13.95
N PHE A 65 0.25 10.58 13.00
CA PHE A 65 -0.35 10.78 11.68
C PHE A 65 -1.89 10.79 11.78
N ILE A 66 -2.45 9.82 12.52
CA ILE A 66 -3.89 9.74 12.78
C ILE A 66 -4.34 10.99 13.56
N ARG A 67 -3.61 11.36 14.62
CA ARG A 67 -3.90 12.59 15.37
C ARG A 67 -3.79 13.85 14.50
N ARG A 68 -2.71 14.05 13.74
CA ARG A 68 -2.56 15.25 12.87
C ARG A 68 -3.63 15.34 11.79
N PHE A 69 -4.09 14.22 11.24
CA PHE A 69 -5.18 14.20 10.27
C PHE A 69 -6.52 14.61 10.91
N PHE A 70 -6.81 14.14 12.14
CA PHE A 70 -8.00 14.55 12.88
C PHE A 70 -7.91 15.98 13.46
N PHE A 71 -6.73 16.46 13.88
CA PHE A 71 -6.54 17.77 14.50
C PHE A 71 -6.46 18.92 13.50
N ASN A 72 -5.83 18.73 12.33
CA ASN A 72 -5.70 19.80 11.34
C ASN A 72 -7.02 20.15 10.63
N ASN A 73 -7.96 19.20 10.59
CA ASN A 73 -9.24 19.35 9.91
C ASN A 73 -10.43 19.44 10.87
N GLN A 74 -10.22 19.70 12.17
CA GLN A 74 -11.32 19.76 13.15
C GLN A 74 -12.42 20.75 12.76
N LYS A 75 -12.04 21.92 12.23
CA LYS A 75 -13.02 22.92 11.76
C LYS A 75 -13.87 22.38 10.60
N THR A 76 -13.23 21.73 9.64
CA THR A 76 -13.91 21.15 8.46
C THR A 76 -14.78 19.95 8.84
N LEU A 77 -14.29 19.06 9.72
CA LEU A 77 -15.04 17.91 10.23
C LEU A 77 -16.25 18.35 11.07
N PHE A 78 -16.09 19.41 11.88
CA PHE A 78 -17.19 20.01 12.63
C PHE A 78 -18.25 20.60 11.70
N ILE A 79 -17.86 21.36 10.67
CA ILE A 79 -18.78 21.91 9.66
C ILE A 79 -19.54 20.79 8.93
N VAL A 80 -18.84 19.74 8.49
CA VAL A 80 -19.48 18.60 7.82
C VAL A 80 -20.46 17.90 8.76
N SER A 81 -20.08 17.67 10.03
CA SER A 81 -20.99 17.05 11.01
C SER A 81 -22.24 17.88 11.28
N ILE A 82 -22.12 19.21 11.38
CA ILE A 82 -23.28 20.12 11.51
C ILE A 82 -24.16 20.05 10.28
N SER A 83 -23.56 20.04 9.08
CA SER A 83 -24.34 19.98 7.83
C SER A 83 -25.17 18.71 7.75
N VAL A 84 -24.61 17.55 8.10
CA VAL A 84 -25.31 16.27 8.07
C VAL A 84 -26.43 16.22 9.12
N VAL A 85 -26.18 16.70 10.34
CA VAL A 85 -27.21 16.76 11.40
C VAL A 85 -28.33 17.74 11.01
N SER A 86 -27.98 18.88 10.41
CA SER A 86 -28.94 19.87 9.93
C SER A 86 -29.82 19.27 8.83
N THR A 87 -29.24 18.59 7.83
CA THR A 87 -30.01 17.92 6.76
C THR A 87 -30.92 16.81 7.32
N LEU A 88 -30.46 16.03 8.30
CA LEU A 88 -31.28 15.02 8.97
C LEU A 88 -32.39 15.61 9.84
N PHE A 89 -32.16 16.79 10.42
CA PHE A 89 -33.15 17.52 11.20
C PHE A 89 -34.21 18.16 10.29
N PHE A 90 -33.79 18.80 9.20
CA PHE A 90 -34.70 19.40 8.21
C PHE A 90 -35.58 18.36 7.52
N THR A 91 -35.04 17.20 7.17
CA THR A 91 -35.86 16.10 6.61
C THR A 91 -36.90 15.60 7.60
N ARG A 92 -36.54 15.40 8.88
CA ARG A 92 -37.53 15.04 9.93
C ARG A 92 -38.58 16.13 10.20
N VAL A 93 -38.20 17.40 10.20
CA VAL A 93 -39.12 18.51 10.47
C VAL A 93 -40.04 18.79 9.27
N PHE A 94 -39.55 18.67 8.04
CA PHE A 94 -40.37 18.87 6.84
C PHE A 94 -41.27 17.68 6.50
N ASP A 95 -40.85 16.43 6.78
CA ASP A 95 -41.72 15.27 6.61
C ASP A 95 -42.85 15.21 7.64
N SER A 96 -42.73 15.92 8.78
CA SER A 96 -43.79 16.02 9.79
C SER A 96 -44.99 16.87 9.34
N ASN A 97 -44.89 17.63 8.24
CA ASN A 97 -45.93 18.57 7.79
C ASN A 97 -46.61 18.21 6.46
N LYS A 98 -46.48 16.97 5.98
CA LYS A 98 -47.31 16.46 4.87
C LYS A 98 -48.34 15.46 5.39
N ASN A 99 -49.42 15.99 5.95
CA ASN A 99 -50.71 15.32 5.93
C ASN A 99 -51.83 16.36 5.87
N LYS A 100 -52.77 16.11 4.94
CA LYS A 100 -54.00 16.87 4.60
C LYS A 100 -53.73 18.08 3.68
N ASP A 101 -54.27 18.17 2.47
CA ASP A 101 -55.66 17.92 2.08
C ASP A 101 -55.87 17.50 0.62
N ILE A 102 -56.88 16.64 0.42
CA ILE A 102 -57.48 16.25 -0.86
C ILE A 102 -58.69 17.15 -1.09
N ASN A 103 -58.72 17.91 -2.19
CA ASN A 103 -59.88 18.25 -3.03
C ASN A 103 -59.68 19.59 -3.74
N SER A 104 -59.62 19.60 -5.07
CA SER A 104 -60.55 20.36 -5.93
C SER A 104 -60.18 20.20 -7.41
N LYS A 105 -61.22 20.00 -8.22
CA LYS A 105 -61.20 19.95 -9.69
C LYS A 105 -60.93 21.33 -10.29
N LYS A 106 -60.20 21.39 -11.41
CA LYS A 106 -60.65 21.88 -12.74
C LYS A 106 -59.48 22.43 -13.57
N HIS A 107 -59.49 22.03 -14.86
CA HIS A 107 -59.13 22.80 -16.07
C HIS A 107 -57.68 23.33 -16.16
N GLN A 108 -57.00 23.43 -17.30
CA GLN A 108 -57.28 23.20 -18.72
C GLN A 108 -55.96 23.53 -19.45
N LYS A 109 -55.71 22.82 -20.55
CA LYS A 109 -54.83 23.08 -21.71
C LYS A 109 -53.84 24.26 -21.68
N GLN A 110 -52.62 24.02 -22.16
CA GLN A 110 -51.97 24.69 -23.31
C GLN A 110 -50.56 24.12 -23.46
N ASP A 111 -50.27 23.38 -24.53
CA ASP A 111 -49.83 23.81 -25.87
C ASP A 111 -48.30 23.81 -26.01
N LEU A 112 -47.87 23.08 -27.04
CA LEU A 112 -46.55 23.07 -27.64
C LEU A 112 -46.10 24.49 -28.00
N GLN A 113 -44.87 24.86 -27.62
CA GLN A 113 -43.99 25.61 -28.53
C GLN A 113 -42.53 25.12 -28.43
N THR A 114 -42.06 24.69 -29.58
CA THR A 114 -40.69 24.40 -30.01
C THR A 114 -39.78 25.62 -29.84
N PHE A 115 -38.55 25.43 -29.33
CA PHE A 115 -37.37 26.16 -29.80
C PHE A 115 -36.10 25.32 -29.55
N GLN A 116 -35.30 25.15 -30.60
CA GLN A 116 -34.01 24.45 -30.60
C GLN A 116 -32.89 25.31 -30.02
N GLY A 117 -31.93 24.68 -29.33
CA GLY A 117 -30.61 25.25 -29.13
C GLY A 117 -29.76 24.57 -28.04
N GLY A 118 -28.79 23.75 -28.45
CA GLY A 118 -27.47 23.68 -27.80
C GLY A 118 -27.18 22.58 -26.77
N SER A 119 -26.30 21.66 -27.20
CA SER A 119 -25.16 21.11 -26.44
C SER A 119 -25.36 19.94 -25.46
N ASP A 120 -24.86 18.80 -25.91
CA ASP A 120 -24.01 17.80 -25.22
C ASP A 120 -24.53 16.90 -24.08
N SER A 121 -24.22 15.62 -24.30
CA SER A 121 -23.73 14.63 -23.32
C SER A 121 -24.74 13.75 -22.55
N SER A 122 -24.77 12.47 -22.97
CA SER A 122 -24.43 11.30 -22.13
C SER A 122 -25.51 10.52 -21.36
N TYR A 123 -25.57 9.22 -21.74
CA TYR A 123 -25.92 7.98 -21.02
C TYR A 123 -27.36 7.67 -20.53
N LEU A 124 -27.92 6.65 -21.20
CA LEU A 124 -28.46 5.38 -20.67
C LEU A 124 -29.22 5.38 -19.33
N ASN A 125 -30.54 5.22 -19.43
CA ASN A 125 -31.35 4.49 -18.45
C ASN A 125 -31.44 3.02 -18.87
N LEU A 126 -31.26 2.09 -17.93
CA LEU A 126 -31.85 0.76 -17.98
C LEU A 126 -32.28 0.38 -16.57
N THR A 127 -33.60 0.22 -16.45
CA THR A 127 -34.38 -0.11 -15.26
C THR A 127 -34.28 -1.58 -14.87
N ASP A 128 -34.26 -1.78 -13.55
CA ASP A 128 -34.70 -2.90 -12.71
C ASP A 128 -35.49 -4.06 -13.34
N ILE A 129 -35.16 -5.29 -12.92
CA ILE A 129 -36.12 -6.34 -12.55
C ILE A 129 -35.64 -7.11 -11.30
N LYS A 130 -36.46 -7.04 -10.24
CA LYS A 130 -36.57 -7.89 -9.03
C LYS A 130 -36.95 -9.36 -9.41
N GLU A 131 -36.78 -10.45 -8.68
CA GLU A 131 -36.88 -10.73 -7.24
C GLU A 131 -36.64 -12.23 -6.95
N GLN A 132 -36.45 -12.54 -5.67
CA GLN A 132 -36.94 -13.71 -4.91
C GLN A 132 -36.06 -14.96 -4.62
N LYS A 133 -36.19 -15.34 -3.33
CA LYS A 133 -35.53 -16.36 -2.50
C LYS A 133 -36.14 -17.75 -2.70
N GLU A 134 -35.40 -18.80 -2.32
CA GLU A 134 -35.96 -19.84 -1.42
C GLU A 134 -34.87 -20.66 -0.69
N ILE A 135 -35.26 -21.19 0.47
CA ILE A 135 -34.49 -21.83 1.55
C ILE A 135 -34.54 -23.36 1.41
N LYS A 136 -33.53 -24.12 1.89
CA LYS A 136 -33.69 -25.42 2.61
C LYS A 136 -32.37 -26.00 3.18
N GLU A 137 -32.34 -26.15 4.50
CA GLU A 137 -31.56 -27.15 5.28
C GLU A 137 -32.19 -28.56 5.12
N PRO A 138 -31.60 -29.74 5.52
CA PRO A 138 -30.99 -29.98 6.86
C PRO A 138 -29.92 -31.13 7.04
N ARG A 139 -29.53 -31.32 8.32
CA ARG A 139 -29.13 -32.54 9.07
C ARG A 139 -27.66 -32.84 9.40
N ILE A 140 -27.38 -32.75 10.70
CA ILE A 140 -26.22 -33.25 11.46
C ILE A 140 -26.55 -34.65 12.01
N ILE A 141 -25.54 -35.53 12.09
CA ILE A 141 -25.52 -36.73 12.93
C ILE A 141 -24.41 -36.57 13.97
N ASP A 142 -24.80 -36.73 15.24
CA ASP A 142 -23.95 -36.71 16.44
C ASP A 142 -23.02 -37.94 16.56
N LYS A 143 -21.85 -37.73 17.19
CA LYS A 143 -21.31 -38.66 18.19
C LYS A 143 -20.36 -37.98 19.17
N GLN A 144 -20.57 -38.31 20.44
CA GLN A 144 -20.10 -37.71 21.69
C GLN A 144 -18.61 -37.97 22.01
N ALA A 145 -17.95 -37.03 22.70
CA ALA A 145 -17.58 -37.13 24.14
C ALA A 145 -16.33 -36.30 24.52
N ASN A 146 -16.58 -35.23 25.29
CA ASN A 146 -15.80 -34.57 26.36
C ASN A 146 -14.26 -34.63 26.42
N ASN A 147 -13.63 -33.45 26.49
CA ASN A 147 -12.96 -32.97 27.71
C ASN A 147 -12.70 -31.46 27.66
N ASN A 148 -12.97 -30.79 28.79
CA ASN A 148 -13.06 -29.34 28.97
C ASN A 148 -11.70 -28.61 28.94
N ILE A 149 -11.56 -27.58 28.11
CA ILE A 149 -10.71 -26.40 28.38
C ILE A 149 -11.52 -25.15 27.99
N SER A 150 -11.65 -24.21 28.93
CA SER A 150 -12.40 -22.96 28.79
C SER A 150 -11.79 -22.07 27.70
N ASN A 151 -12.59 -21.70 26.69
CA ASN A 151 -12.17 -21.00 25.47
C ASN A 151 -12.73 -19.57 25.34
N ASN A 152 -13.10 -18.91 26.43
CA ASN A 152 -13.63 -17.53 26.34
C ASN A 152 -12.58 -16.47 25.95
N ASP A 153 -11.31 -16.84 25.75
CA ASP A 153 -10.27 -15.94 25.24
C ASP A 153 -9.91 -16.16 23.75
N LEU A 154 -10.61 -17.04 23.02
CA LEU A 154 -10.28 -17.37 21.61
C LEU A 154 -11.28 -16.82 20.56
N GLU A 155 -12.38 -16.18 20.96
CA GLU A 155 -13.45 -15.77 20.03
C GLU A 155 -13.35 -14.33 19.49
N MET A 156 -12.15 -13.73 19.42
CA MET A 156 -11.96 -12.45 18.72
C MET A 156 -11.00 -12.51 17.51
N ILE A 157 -10.59 -13.71 17.06
CA ILE A 157 -9.58 -13.85 15.99
C ILE A 157 -10.14 -14.42 14.68
N ASN A 158 -11.27 -15.14 14.67
CA ASN A 158 -11.67 -15.94 13.50
C ASN A 158 -12.83 -15.37 12.66
N ASN A 159 -12.74 -14.10 12.29
CA ASN A 159 -13.58 -13.52 11.22
C ASN A 159 -12.74 -12.85 10.12
N LYS A 160 -11.71 -13.55 9.62
CA LYS A 160 -11.15 -13.25 8.29
C LYS A 160 -11.73 -14.24 7.28
N LYS A 161 -12.51 -13.69 6.34
CA LYS A 161 -12.90 -14.33 5.08
C LYS A 161 -11.68 -15.06 4.49
N PRO A 162 -11.82 -16.29 3.95
CA PRO A 162 -10.70 -16.97 3.31
C PRO A 162 -10.22 -16.12 2.12
N ASP A 163 -8.96 -15.68 2.17
CA ASP A 163 -8.34 -14.88 1.12
C ASP A 163 -8.45 -15.64 -0.21
N ALA A 164 -9.04 -15.00 -1.21
CA ALA A 164 -9.11 -15.54 -2.56
C ALA A 164 -7.69 -15.90 -3.03
N LYS A 165 -7.50 -17.14 -3.50
CA LYS A 165 -6.20 -17.69 -3.90
C LYS A 165 -5.55 -16.74 -4.91
N ILE A 166 -4.44 -16.11 -4.51
CA ILE A 166 -3.71 -15.15 -5.35
C ILE A 166 -3.27 -15.86 -6.64
N ARG A 167 -3.71 -15.36 -7.80
CA ARG A 167 -3.29 -15.85 -9.12
C ARG A 167 -1.88 -15.32 -9.40
N ILE A 168 -0.92 -16.21 -9.62
CA ILE A 168 0.48 -15.84 -9.90
C ILE A 168 0.77 -16.15 -11.38
N PRO A 169 1.23 -15.18 -12.19
CA PRO A 169 1.51 -15.42 -13.60
C PRO A 169 2.74 -16.32 -13.80
N SER A 170 2.82 -16.95 -14.96
CA SER A 170 4.01 -17.68 -15.39
C SER A 170 5.14 -16.70 -15.71
N TYR A 171 6.38 -17.09 -15.40
CA TYR A 171 7.56 -16.28 -15.64
C TYR A 171 8.72 -17.10 -16.21
N LYS A 172 9.67 -16.43 -16.85
CA LYS A 172 10.93 -17.01 -17.33
C LYS A 172 12.11 -16.18 -16.84
N ILE A 173 13.08 -16.81 -16.18
CA ILE A 173 14.35 -16.15 -15.82
C ILE A 173 15.22 -16.06 -17.08
N VAL A 174 15.76 -14.88 -17.37
CA VAL A 174 16.58 -14.62 -18.55
C VAL A 174 18.06 -14.49 -18.18
N ARG A 175 18.32 -13.74 -17.12
CA ARG A 175 19.68 -13.38 -16.71
C ARG A 175 19.73 -13.31 -15.18
N ILE A 176 20.83 -13.77 -14.62
CA ILE A 176 21.16 -13.66 -13.21
C ILE A 176 22.57 -13.10 -13.15
N GLU A 177 22.76 -12.03 -12.39
CA GLU A 177 24.04 -11.37 -12.18
C GLU A 177 24.39 -11.48 -10.70
N GLU A 178 25.61 -11.91 -10.42
CA GLU A 178 26.20 -11.78 -9.08
C GLU A 178 26.91 -10.43 -9.02
N VAL A 179 26.29 -9.48 -8.33
CA VAL A 179 26.74 -8.08 -8.27
C VAL A 179 27.87 -7.93 -7.25
N SER A 180 27.80 -8.69 -6.14
CA SER A 180 28.85 -8.70 -5.14
C SER A 180 28.90 -10.04 -4.42
N SER A 181 30.02 -10.74 -4.55
CA SER A 181 30.28 -11.98 -3.82
C SER A 181 30.42 -11.73 -2.30
N ALA A 182 31.08 -10.63 -1.90
CA ALA A 182 31.29 -10.31 -0.49
C ALA A 182 29.99 -10.01 0.29
N PHE A 183 28.93 -9.60 -0.41
CA PHE A 183 27.61 -9.30 0.17
C PHE A 183 26.53 -10.29 -0.28
N ASP A 184 26.91 -11.38 -0.96
CA ASP A 184 26.02 -12.32 -1.63
C ASP A 184 24.87 -11.60 -2.36
N GLN A 185 25.22 -10.57 -3.13
CA GLN A 185 24.25 -9.72 -3.80
C GLN A 185 23.97 -10.22 -5.21
N GLY A 186 22.70 -10.51 -5.49
CA GLY A 186 22.23 -10.95 -6.79
C GLY A 186 21.27 -9.97 -7.46
N LYS A 187 21.30 -9.90 -8.78
CA LYS A 187 20.28 -9.24 -9.61
C LYS A 187 19.69 -10.24 -10.60
N ILE A 188 18.37 -10.36 -10.60
CA ILE A 188 17.64 -11.32 -11.42
C ILE A 188 16.72 -10.58 -12.37
N PHE A 189 16.75 -10.98 -13.64
CA PHE A 189 15.93 -10.42 -14.71
C PHE A 189 14.99 -11.50 -15.23
N ALA A 190 13.69 -11.24 -15.16
CA ALA A 190 12.67 -12.20 -15.55
C ALA A 190 11.63 -11.59 -16.51
N LEU A 191 11.02 -12.44 -17.32
CA LEU A 191 9.97 -12.08 -18.27
C LEU A 191 8.62 -12.62 -17.81
N ILE A 192 7.58 -11.81 -17.99
CA ILE A 192 6.17 -12.15 -17.82
C ILE A 192 5.47 -12.03 -19.17
N LYS A 193 4.66 -13.01 -19.55
CA LYS A 193 3.99 -13.02 -20.86
C LYS A 193 3.07 -11.82 -21.07
N ASP A 194 2.19 -11.58 -20.10
CA ASP A 194 1.15 -10.56 -20.16
C ASP A 194 1.23 -9.64 -18.93
N PRO A 195 0.84 -8.35 -19.03
CA PRO A 195 0.72 -7.49 -17.88
C PRO A 195 -0.19 -8.12 -16.81
N PHE A 196 0.17 -7.94 -15.55
CA PHE A 196 -0.52 -8.59 -14.43
C PHE A 196 -0.69 -7.62 -13.27
N ASP A 197 -1.59 -7.93 -12.35
CA ASP A 197 -1.84 -7.09 -11.18
C ASP A 197 -0.64 -7.09 -10.21
N SER A 198 -0.51 -6.00 -9.46
CA SER A 198 0.56 -5.76 -8.48
C SER A 198 0.75 -6.94 -7.51
N LYS A 199 -0.34 -7.55 -7.02
CA LYS A 199 -0.29 -8.70 -6.11
C LYS A 199 0.28 -9.95 -6.78
N GLY A 200 -0.11 -10.25 -8.02
CA GLY A 200 0.45 -11.38 -8.75
C GLY A 200 1.92 -11.18 -9.13
N LEU A 201 2.31 -9.97 -9.55
CA LEU A 201 3.72 -9.62 -9.80
C LEU A 201 4.56 -9.76 -8.54
N ARG A 202 4.05 -9.29 -7.40
CA ARG A 202 4.68 -9.51 -6.09
C ARG A 202 4.82 -10.99 -5.77
N GLY A 203 3.78 -11.79 -6.04
CA GLY A 203 3.82 -13.24 -5.86
C GLY A 203 4.89 -13.94 -6.73
N VAL A 204 5.18 -13.42 -7.93
CA VAL A 204 6.32 -13.90 -8.73
C VAL A 204 7.64 -13.55 -8.05
N CYS A 205 7.82 -12.31 -7.60
CA CYS A 205 9.03 -11.90 -6.90
C CYS A 205 9.27 -12.73 -5.64
N ASP A 206 8.23 -13.01 -4.84
CA ASP A 206 8.33 -13.83 -3.64
C ASP A 206 8.73 -15.29 -3.96
N LYS A 207 8.24 -15.86 -5.08
CA LYS A 207 8.65 -17.19 -5.55
C LYS A 207 10.12 -17.20 -5.97
N ILE A 208 10.55 -16.21 -6.76
CA ILE A 208 11.93 -16.09 -7.20
C ILE A 208 12.85 -15.88 -5.99
N PHE A 209 12.50 -15.00 -5.06
CA PHE A 209 13.27 -14.76 -3.84
C PHE A 209 13.50 -16.05 -3.03
N LYS A 210 12.45 -16.85 -2.82
CA LYS A 210 12.56 -18.15 -2.14
C LYS A 210 13.42 -19.15 -2.91
N GLN A 211 13.32 -19.17 -4.23
CA GLN A 211 14.08 -20.08 -5.09
C GLN A 211 15.58 -19.74 -5.10
N TYR A 212 15.94 -18.47 -4.98
CA TYR A 212 17.33 -17.99 -5.02
C TYR A 212 17.82 -17.54 -3.63
N SER A 213 17.60 -18.38 -2.63
CA SER A 213 17.97 -18.13 -1.23
C SER A 213 19.49 -18.03 -0.98
N LYS A 214 20.32 -18.30 -2.00
CA LYS A 214 21.78 -18.11 -1.92
C LYS A 214 22.17 -16.63 -1.79
N PHE A 215 21.30 -15.71 -2.21
CA PHE A 215 21.58 -14.28 -2.15
C PHE A 215 21.04 -13.69 -0.85
N ASN A 216 21.91 -13.04 -0.07
CA ASN A 216 21.51 -12.28 1.13
C ASN A 216 20.87 -10.94 0.76
N ASN A 217 21.23 -10.41 -0.41
CA ASN A 217 20.70 -9.19 -0.99
C ASN A 217 20.25 -9.46 -2.41
N ILE A 218 19.00 -9.21 -2.75
CA ILE A 218 18.50 -9.52 -4.09
C ILE A 218 17.75 -8.35 -4.70
N ILE A 219 17.94 -8.14 -6.00
CA ILE A 219 17.12 -7.26 -6.83
C ILE A 219 16.48 -8.14 -7.90
N ILE A 220 15.18 -8.03 -8.08
CA ILE A 220 14.42 -8.77 -9.09
C ILE A 220 13.71 -7.74 -9.97
N CYS A 221 13.99 -7.77 -11.26
CA CYS A 221 13.35 -6.93 -12.26
C CYS A 221 12.46 -7.81 -13.15
N LEU A 222 11.17 -7.47 -13.21
CA LEU A 222 10.19 -8.14 -14.06
C LEU A 222 9.91 -7.28 -15.29
N TYR A 223 10.02 -7.87 -16.47
CA TYR A 223 9.76 -7.22 -17.74
C TYR A 223 8.66 -7.94 -18.51
N LEU A 224 7.99 -7.22 -19.40
CA LEU A 224 7.04 -7.83 -20.33
C LEU A 224 7.78 -8.65 -21.40
N ASP A 225 7.24 -9.79 -21.80
CA ASP A 225 7.79 -10.66 -22.85
C ASP A 225 7.49 -10.11 -24.26
N ASN A 226 7.92 -8.87 -24.51
CA ASN A 226 7.89 -8.21 -25.81
C ASN A 226 9.33 -8.00 -26.32
N LYS A 227 9.49 -7.40 -27.51
CA LYS A 227 10.82 -7.14 -28.11
C LYS A 227 11.72 -6.34 -27.15
N ILE A 228 11.19 -5.32 -26.50
CA ILE A 228 11.92 -4.37 -25.66
C ILE A 228 12.28 -5.02 -24.32
N GLY A 229 11.32 -5.59 -23.61
CA GLY A 229 11.53 -6.27 -22.33
C GLY A 229 12.49 -7.46 -22.43
N ARG A 230 12.43 -8.25 -23.52
CA ARG A 230 13.45 -9.27 -23.81
C ARG A 230 14.85 -8.67 -23.97
N ALA A 231 14.97 -7.55 -24.68
CA ALA A 231 16.24 -6.88 -24.88
C ALA A 231 16.81 -6.35 -23.56
N ILE A 232 15.99 -5.71 -22.72
CA ILE A 232 16.40 -5.21 -21.39
C ILE A 232 16.78 -6.36 -20.45
N ALA A 233 15.94 -7.39 -20.37
CA ALA A 233 16.22 -8.54 -19.51
C ALA A 233 17.53 -9.25 -19.88
N SER A 234 17.89 -9.23 -21.17
CA SER A 234 19.15 -9.80 -21.70
C SER A 234 20.34 -8.84 -21.74
N GLY A 235 20.17 -7.57 -21.36
CA GLY A 235 21.25 -6.56 -21.34
C GLY A 235 21.60 -5.97 -22.70
N LYS A 236 20.68 -6.01 -23.68
CA LYS A 236 20.84 -5.51 -25.05
C LYS A 236 19.91 -4.33 -25.35
N GLU A 237 19.83 -3.38 -24.44
CA GLU A 237 18.81 -2.32 -24.41
C GLU A 237 19.20 -0.98 -25.06
N ASN A 238 20.39 -0.91 -25.68
CA ASN A 238 20.96 0.34 -26.19
C ASN A 238 20.13 1.01 -27.29
N ASP A 239 19.30 0.23 -27.99
CA ASP A 239 18.52 0.70 -29.15
C ASP A 239 17.14 1.28 -28.78
N PHE A 240 16.80 1.36 -27.48
CA PHE A 240 15.47 1.78 -27.03
C PHE A 240 15.51 3.05 -26.19
N THR A 241 14.46 3.86 -26.30
CA THR A 241 14.30 5.08 -25.49
C THR A 241 13.92 4.74 -24.04
N GLU A 242 14.15 5.67 -23.10
CA GLU A 242 13.77 5.48 -21.69
C GLU A 242 12.27 5.26 -21.52
N LYS A 243 11.44 5.95 -22.32
CA LYS A 243 9.98 5.73 -22.33
C LYS A 243 9.63 4.30 -22.74
N GLN A 244 10.24 3.78 -23.81
CA GLN A 244 10.03 2.40 -24.25
C GLN A 244 10.48 1.38 -23.21
N LYS A 245 11.60 1.65 -22.54
CA LYS A 245 12.12 0.82 -21.45
C LYS A 245 11.18 0.83 -20.25
N SER A 246 10.69 2.00 -19.87
CA SER A 246 9.73 2.22 -18.78
C SER A 246 8.44 1.42 -19.01
N GLU A 247 7.85 1.50 -20.21
CA GLU A 247 6.63 0.78 -20.57
C GLU A 247 6.78 -0.75 -20.53
N SER A 248 8.00 -1.26 -20.68
CA SER A 248 8.28 -2.70 -20.64
C SER A 248 8.76 -3.20 -19.28
N TRP A 249 9.03 -2.31 -18.32
CA TRP A 249 9.50 -2.66 -16.97
C TRP A 249 8.32 -2.71 -15.99
N LEU A 250 7.82 -3.91 -15.73
CA LEU A 250 6.58 -4.15 -15.00
C LEU A 250 6.72 -3.99 -13.48
N ALA A 251 7.85 -4.45 -12.91
CA ALA A 251 8.07 -4.32 -11.48
C ALA A 251 9.55 -4.42 -11.12
N MET A 252 9.89 -3.85 -9.97
CA MET A 252 11.15 -4.03 -9.28
C MET A 252 10.88 -4.48 -7.85
N PHE A 253 11.55 -5.55 -7.43
CA PHE A 253 11.62 -5.96 -6.05
C PHE A 253 13.06 -5.87 -5.58
N SER A 254 13.28 -5.41 -4.36
CA SER A 254 14.56 -5.54 -3.69
C SER A 254 14.39 -6.09 -2.29
N TYR A 255 15.35 -6.88 -1.84
CA TYR A 255 15.44 -7.32 -0.46
C TYR A 255 16.86 -7.16 0.04
N ASN A 256 16.97 -6.61 1.24
CA ASN A 256 18.19 -6.50 2.01
C ASN A 256 17.90 -6.90 3.45
N ASN A 257 18.85 -7.53 4.12
CA ASN A 257 18.68 -8.02 5.49
C ASN A 257 18.46 -6.90 6.54
N VAL A 258 18.98 -5.69 6.30
CA VAL A 258 18.82 -4.52 7.18
C VAL A 258 17.56 -3.73 6.83
N GLU A 259 17.29 -3.51 5.54
CA GLU A 259 16.19 -2.65 5.07
C GLU A 259 14.86 -3.38 4.87
N GLY A 260 14.91 -4.71 4.76
CA GLY A 260 13.74 -5.55 4.44
C GLY A 260 13.43 -5.57 2.94
N SER A 261 12.20 -6.00 2.61
CA SER A 261 11.73 -6.04 1.23
C SER A 261 11.13 -4.71 0.79
N TYR A 262 11.42 -4.31 -0.44
CA TYR A 262 10.75 -3.25 -1.16
C TYR A 262 10.20 -3.77 -2.48
N PHE A 263 9.05 -3.24 -2.88
CA PHE A 263 8.38 -3.60 -4.13
C PHE A 263 7.83 -2.33 -4.77
N ASP A 264 8.09 -2.19 -6.05
CA ASP A 264 7.63 -1.11 -6.91
C ASP A 264 7.03 -1.75 -8.18
N ASP A 265 5.74 -1.51 -8.41
CA ASP A 265 4.99 -1.98 -9.58
C ASP A 265 4.95 -0.95 -10.71
N SER A 266 5.70 0.15 -10.59
CA SER A 266 5.90 1.13 -11.67
C SER A 266 7.33 1.72 -11.62
N PRO A 267 8.37 0.88 -11.79
CA PRO A 267 9.77 1.29 -11.64
C PRO A 267 10.28 2.21 -12.77
N GLY A 268 9.46 2.52 -13.76
CA GLY A 268 9.80 3.39 -14.87
C GLY A 268 10.34 4.77 -14.46
N GLY A 269 9.95 5.27 -13.28
CA GLY A 269 10.46 6.54 -12.73
C GLY A 269 11.97 6.55 -12.47
N TYR A 270 12.62 5.39 -12.32
CA TYR A 270 14.07 5.31 -12.15
C TYR A 270 14.87 5.61 -13.43
N LEU A 271 14.21 5.62 -14.58
CA LEU A 271 14.85 5.86 -15.87
C LEU A 271 15.00 7.36 -16.20
N GLY A 272 14.63 8.27 -15.29
CA GLY A 272 15.04 9.68 -15.38
C GLY A 272 14.24 10.55 -16.36
N VAL A 273 12.94 10.29 -16.51
CA VAL A 273 12.07 11.11 -17.37
C VAL A 273 11.77 12.45 -16.68
N PHE A 274 12.61 13.47 -16.93
CA PHE A 274 12.31 14.88 -16.68
C PHE A 274 12.08 15.61 -18.00
#